data_AF-A0A3B0IT19-F1
#
_entry.id   AF-A0A3B0IT19-F1
#
_cell.length_a   1.000
_cell.length_b   1.000
_cell.length_c   1.000
_cell.angle_alpha   90.00
_cell.angle_beta   90.00
_cell.angle_gamma   90.00
#
_symmetry.space_group_name_H-M   'P 1'
#
loop_
_entity.id
_entity.type
_entity.pdbx_description
1 polymer ?
#
loop_
_entity_poly.entity_id
_entity_poly.type
_entity_poly.pdbx_seq_one_letter_code
_entity_poly.pdbx_strand_id
1 'polypeptide(L)' 'MSKNFQPINWAKNPHLQTLLPRIVWKKPQIKPLWQRLELPDGDFIDLAWSEDPQSTKHKNLDWSFFMA' A
#
# COMPACT_ATOMS: atom_id res chain seq x y z
N MET A 1 28.24 3.09 -26.59
CA MET A 1 27.48 1.84 -26.88
C MET A 1 26.08 2.01 -26.31
N SER A 2 25.07 2.21 -27.17
CA SER A 2 23.67 2.33 -26.75
C SER A 2 23.13 0.94 -26.35
N LYS A 3 22.61 0.80 -25.13
CA LYS A 3 21.90 -0.42 -24.72
C LYS A 3 20.56 -0.44 -25.46
N ASN A 4 20.47 -1.30 -26.47
CA ASN A 4 19.20 -1.56 -27.15
C ASN A 4 18.23 -2.18 -26.14
N PHE A 5 17.06 -1.58 -25.98
CA PHE A 5 15.98 -2.11 -25.15
C PHE A 5 15.60 -3.50 -25.67
N GLN A 6 15.75 -4.53 -24.82
CA GLN A 6 15.32 -5.89 -25.12
C GLN A 6 14.03 -6.19 -24.36
N PRO A 7 12.87 -6.21 -25.04
CA PRO A 7 11.61 -6.57 -24.40
C PRO A 7 11.61 -8.06 -24.02
N ILE A 8 10.88 -8.40 -22.96
CA ILE A 8 10.64 -9.79 -22.55
C ILE A 8 9.99 -10.56 -23.70
N ASN A 9 10.46 -11.78 -23.98
CA ASN A 9 10.11 -12.56 -25.18
C ASN A 9 8.60 -12.74 -25.44
N TRP A 10 7.77 -12.73 -24.39
CA TRP A 10 6.31 -12.86 -24.49
C TRP A 10 5.57 -11.52 -24.63
N ALA A 11 6.23 -10.40 -24.31
CA ALA A 11 5.65 -9.07 -24.25
C ALA A 11 6.18 -8.18 -25.40
N LYS A 12 6.23 -8.71 -26.62
CA LYS A 12 6.70 -7.97 -27.80
C LYS A 12 5.80 -6.81 -28.20
N ASN A 13 4.54 -6.81 -27.77
CA ASN A 13 3.61 -5.71 -28.00
C ASN A 13 3.76 -4.65 -26.89
N PRO A 14 4.30 -3.45 -27.20
CA PRO A 14 4.52 -2.40 -26.21
C PRO A 14 3.23 -1.91 -25.56
N HIS A 15 2.09 -1.97 -26.25
CA HIS A 15 0.80 -1.59 -25.66
C HIS A 15 0.33 -2.55 -24.56
N LEU A 16 0.65 -3.85 -24.70
CA LEU A 16 0.34 -4.83 -23.65
C LEU A 16 1.20 -4.57 -22.40
N GLN A 17 2.48 -4.20 -22.54
CA GLN A 17 3.34 -3.83 -21.41
C GLN A 17 2.75 -2.66 -20.60
N THR A 18 2.11 -1.70 -21.26
CA THR A 18 1.49 -0.54 -20.61
C THR A 18 0.14 -0.87 -19.96
N LEU A 19 -0.63 -1.79 -20.54
CA LEU A 19 -1.95 -2.17 -20.05
C LEU A 19 -1.90 -3.25 -18.96
N LEU A 20 -0.87 -4.09 -18.94
CA LEU A 20 -0.67 -5.17 -17.98
C LEU A 20 -0.76 -4.71 -16.51
N PRO A 21 -0.09 -3.62 -16.07
CA PRO A 21 -0.18 -3.14 -14.69
C PRO A 21 -1.62 -2.88 -14.24
N ARG A 22 -2.49 -2.46 -15.16
CA ARG A 22 -3.90 -2.16 -14.87
C ARG A 22 -4.78 -3.40 -14.86
N ILE A 23 -4.46 -4.41 -15.69
CA ILE A 23 -5.19 -5.69 -15.73
C ILE A 23 -4.85 -6.56 -14.52
N VAL A 24 -3.56 -6.59 -14.14
CA VAL A 24 -3.06 -7.42 -13.03
C VAL A 24 -3.14 -6.66 -11.70
N TRP A 25 -3.58 -5.40 -11.69
CA TRP A 25 -3.76 -4.63 -10.46
C TRP A 25 -4.79 -5.30 -9.56
N LYS A 26 -4.31 -5.99 -8.53
CA LYS A 26 -5.15 -6.37 -7.39
C LYS A 26 -5.42 -5.12 -6.56
N LYS A 27 -6.69 -4.71 -6.49
CA LYS A 27 -7.11 -3.68 -5.54
C LYS A 27 -6.73 -4.16 -4.13
N PRO A 28 -6.03 -3.34 -3.34
CA PRO A 28 -5.76 -3.69 -1.96
C PRO A 28 -7.09 -3.87 -1.24
N GLN A 29 -7.35 -5.06 -0.71
CA GLN A 29 -8.52 -5.36 0.11
C GLN A 29 -8.32 -4.83 1.54
N ILE A 30 -8.00 -3.55 1.66
CA ILE A 30 -7.97 -2.90 2.97
C ILE A 30 -9.42 -2.59 3.31
N LYS A 31 -9.90 -3.12 4.44
CA LYS A 31 -11.19 -2.73 5.02
C LYS A 31 -10.90 -1.57 5.96
N PRO A 32 -11.08 -0.30 5.54
CA PRO A 32 -10.78 0.82 6.41
C PRO A 32 -11.75 0.81 7.59
N LEU A 33 -11.22 0.83 8.81
CA LEU A 33 -12.02 1.04 10.01
C LEU A 33 -12.13 2.54 10.24
N TRP A 34 -13.35 3.06 10.16
CA TRP A 34 -13.62 4.48 10.38
C TRP A 34 -13.80 4.77 11.87
N GLN A 35 -13.13 5.80 12.36
CA GLN A 35 -13.25 6.28 13.74
C GLN A 35 -13.38 7.80 13.73
N ARG A 36 -14.45 8.31 14.34
CA ARG A 36 -14.62 9.74 14.60
C ARG A 36 -14.13 10.05 16.01
N LEU A 37 -13.21 11.01 16.12
CA LEU A 37 -12.76 11.56 17.38
C LEU A 37 -13.34 12.97 17.53
N GLU A 38 -14.13 13.16 18.58
CA GLU A 38 -14.61 14.48 18.99
C GLU A 38 -13.57 15.09 19.95
N LEU A 39 -13.11 16.29 19.63
CA LEU A 39 -12.15 17.02 20.45
C LEU A 39 -12.91 17.80 21.53
N PRO A 40 -12.30 18.01 22.70
CA PRO A 40 -12.89 18.80 23.78
C PRO A 40 -13.14 20.27 23.39
N ASP A 41 -12.48 20.74 22.32
CA ASP A 41 -12.63 22.09 21.78
C ASP A 41 -13.86 22.22 20.83
N GLY A 42 -14.61 21.13 20.60
CA GLY A 42 -15.78 21.10 19.71
C GLY A 42 -15.46 20.78 18.25
N ASP A 43 -14.19 20.54 17.93
CA ASP A 43 -13.74 20.07 16.62
C ASP A 43 -13.87 18.54 16.47
N PHE A 44 -13.81 18.05 15.24
CA PHE A 44 -13.84 16.61 14.95
C PHE A 44 -12.73 16.19 13.99
N ILE A 45 -12.22 14.97 14.20
CA ILE A 45 -11.26 14.32 13.31
C ILE A 45 -11.86 12.97 12.88
N ASP A 46 -11.96 12.77 11.57
CA ASP A 46 -12.34 11.48 10.98
C ASP A 46 -11.07 10.71 10.58
N LEU A 47 -10.85 9.56 11.24
CA LEU A 47 -9.71 8.66 11.02
C LEU A 47 -10.17 7.43 10.24
N ALA A 48 -9.32 6.97 9.31
CA ALA A 48 -9.51 5.72 8.58
C ALA A 48 -8.30 4.80 8.82
N TRP A 49 -8.48 3.76 9.63
CA TRP A 49 -7.42 2.83 9.98
C TRP A 49 -7.35 1.67 8.98
N SER A 50 -6.14 1.23 8.62
CA SER A 50 -5.93 0.06 7.75
C SER A 50 -5.92 -1.27 8.52
N GLU A 51 -5.60 -1.22 9.81
CA GLU A 51 -5.61 -2.34 10.78
C GLU A 51 -6.44 -1.90 12.00
N ASP A 52 -6.95 -2.85 12.78
CA ASP A 52 -7.71 -2.53 13.99
C ASP A 52 -6.80 -1.84 15.03
N PRO A 53 -7.05 -0.57 15.39
CA PRO A 53 -6.22 0.18 16.34
C PRO A 53 -6.26 -0.41 17.76
N GLN A 54 -7.19 -1.30 18.08
CA GLN A 54 -7.24 -1.99 19.37
C GLN A 54 -6.39 -3.28 19.40
N SER A 55 -6.05 -3.84 18.23
CA SER A 55 -5.23 -5.06 18.12
C SER A 55 -3.74 -4.81 18.41
N THR A 56 -3.28 -3.56 18.31
CA THR A 56 -1.88 -3.16 18.54
C THR A 56 -1.54 -3.01 20.03
N LYS A 57 -2.03 -3.90 20.91
CA LYS A 57 -1.66 -3.84 22.33
C LYS A 57 -0.23 -4.30 22.62
N HIS A 58 0.40 -5.15 21.81
CA HIS A 58 1.80 -5.55 22.01
C HIS A 58 2.43 -6.07 20.70
N LYS A 59 2.66 -5.22 19.69
CA LYS A 59 3.77 -5.52 18.77
C LYS A 59 5.02 -5.03 19.48
N ASN A 60 5.74 -5.94 20.13
CA ASN A 60 7.13 -5.68 20.50
C ASN A 60 7.86 -5.44 19.17
N LEU A 61 8.01 -4.17 18.78
CA LEU A 61 8.81 -3.81 17.62
C LEU A 61 10.25 -4.16 17.96
N ASP A 62 10.66 -5.34 17.50
CA ASP A 62 12.05 -5.72 17.47
C ASP A 62 12.74 -4.91 16.36
N TRP A 63 13.44 -3.87 16.77
CA TRP A 63 14.20 -2.97 15.90
C TRP A 63 15.54 -3.56 15.44
N SER A 64 15.87 -4.80 15.84
CA SER A 64 17.08 -5.49 15.41
C SER A 64 17.19 -5.63 13.88
N PHE A 65 16.06 -5.62 13.17
CA PHE A 65 16.00 -5.70 11.71
C PHE A 65 16.46 -4.42 10.99
N PHE A 66 16.49 -3.26 11.65
CA PHE A 66 16.93 -1.99 11.06
C PHE A 66 18.41 -1.67 11.34
N MET A 67 19.08 -2.45 12.19
CA MET A 67 20.45 -2.21 12.66
C MET A 67 21.46 -3.26 12.16
N ALA A 68 21.09 -4.09 11.18
CA ALA A 68 21.95 -5.13 10.58
C ALA A 68 22.40 -4.77 9.17
#